data_AF-A0A963FRY8-F1
#
_entry.id   AF-A0A963FRY8-F1
#
_cell.length_a   1.000
_cell.length_b   1.000
_cell.length_c   1.000
_cell.angle_alpha   90.00
_cell.angle_beta   90.00
_cell.angle_gamma   90.00
#
_symmetry.space_group_name_H-M   'P 1'
#
loop_
_entity.id
_entity.type
_entity.pdbx_description
1 polymer ?
#
loop_
_entity_poly.entity_id
_entity_poly.type
_entity_poly.pdbx_seq_one_letter_code
_entity_poly.pdbx_strand_id
1 'polypeptide(L)'
;MLPRFDYGTVVRVTRNVRNDGTYPGLATGKLLVRRGATGYVRDVGTFLQDQLIYTVAFLDTGIPGDTEGRVVGCREEELIGEDDPWVPTRFESREKVEAAMTLVVGGELRAEAGTVGEVLKVLRDAPDGPQYQVHFPGWVLQVPERVLAPHDAPETAGQEELAHESE
;
A
#
# COMPACT_ATOMS: atom_id res chain seq x y z
N MET A 1 -5.59 18.68 12.99
CA MET A 1 -4.24 18.19 12.67
C MET A 1 -3.48 19.29 11.93
N LEU A 2 -2.18 19.45 12.18
CA LEU A 2 -1.31 20.31 11.36
C LEU A 2 -0.76 19.46 10.20
N PRO A 3 -0.73 19.99 8.97
CA PRO A 3 -0.17 19.25 7.84
C PRO A 3 1.34 19.12 7.98
N ARG A 4 1.86 17.94 7.62
CA ARG A 4 3.29 17.63 7.53
C ARG A 4 3.96 18.28 6.32
N PHE A 5 3.23 18.44 5.21
CA PHE A 5 3.75 18.97 3.96
C PHE A 5 2.97 20.22 3.53
N ASP A 6 3.69 21.24 3.04
CA ASP A 6 3.09 22.49 2.56
C ASP A 6 2.99 22.52 1.03
N TYR A 7 2.24 23.50 0.51
CA TYR A 7 2.18 23.79 -0.92
C TYR A 7 3.59 23.89 -1.55
N GLY A 8 3.79 23.23 -2.69
CA GLY A 8 5.05 23.20 -3.42
C GLY A 8 6.06 22.18 -2.91
N THR A 9 5.80 21.51 -1.77
CA THR A 9 6.69 20.47 -1.25
C THR A 9 6.73 19.27 -2.20
N VAL A 10 7.93 18.80 -2.54
CA VAL A 10 8.11 17.57 -3.30
C VAL A 10 7.96 16.38 -2.35
N VAL A 11 7.05 15.48 -2.72
CA VAL A 11 6.72 14.28 -1.97
C VAL A 11 6.83 13.06 -2.86
N ARG A 12 7.07 11.90 -2.26
CA ARG A 12 7.16 10.62 -2.95
C ARG A 12 6.08 9.67 -2.43
N VAL A 13 5.35 9.02 -3.34
CA VAL A 13 4.30 8.06 -2.94
C VAL A 13 4.92 6.74 -2.53
N THR A 14 4.71 6.34 -1.28
CA THR A 14 5.29 5.14 -0.69
C THR A 14 4.61 3.85 -1.17
N ARG A 15 3.37 3.95 -1.63
CA ARG A 15 2.54 2.82 -2.10
C ARG A 15 1.90 3.11 -3.46
N ASN A 16 1.40 2.07 -4.11
CA ASN A 16 0.64 2.23 -5.34
C ASN A 16 -0.67 2.95 -5.02
N VAL A 17 -0.91 4.09 -5.68
CA VAL A 17 -2.17 4.82 -5.52
C VAL A 17 -3.14 4.32 -6.58
N ARG A 18 -4.29 3.81 -6.15
CA ARG A 18 -5.35 3.30 -7.02
C ARG A 18 -6.60 4.15 -6.87
N ASN A 19 -7.41 4.22 -7.92
CA ASN A 19 -8.65 4.97 -7.88
C ASN A 19 -9.63 4.30 -6.91
N ASP A 20 -10.04 5.01 -5.86
CA ASP A 20 -11.04 4.56 -4.89
C ASP A 20 -12.48 4.93 -5.32
N GLY A 21 -12.63 5.53 -6.51
CA GLY A 21 -13.88 6.04 -7.06
C GLY A 21 -13.97 7.56 -7.09
N THR A 22 -12.97 8.27 -6.56
CA THR A 22 -12.93 9.75 -6.55
C THR A 22 -12.25 10.36 -7.77
N TYR A 23 -11.41 9.62 -8.49
CA TYR A 23 -10.71 10.13 -9.66
C TYR A 23 -11.60 10.01 -10.92
N PRO A 24 -11.84 11.11 -11.66
CA PRO A 24 -12.77 11.10 -12.78
C PRO A 24 -12.24 10.32 -13.99
N GLY A 25 -13.13 9.64 -14.70
CA GLY A 25 -12.84 9.01 -16.00
C GLY A 25 -12.07 7.69 -15.94
N LEU A 26 -11.70 7.19 -14.76
CA LEU A 26 -11.03 5.91 -14.60
C LEU A 26 -11.85 4.96 -13.71
N ALA A 27 -11.77 3.66 -13.98
CA ALA A 27 -12.45 2.65 -13.16
C ALA A 27 -11.87 2.59 -11.75
N THR A 28 -12.71 2.23 -10.76
CA THR A 28 -12.26 1.89 -9.41
C THR A 28 -11.23 0.76 -9.44
N GLY A 29 -10.19 0.85 -8.61
CA GLY A 29 -9.07 -0.07 -8.56
C GLY A 29 -7.96 0.19 -9.60
N LYS A 30 -8.20 1.05 -10.60
CA LYS A 30 -7.20 1.39 -11.61
C LYS A 30 -5.99 2.08 -10.97
N LEU A 31 -4.78 1.64 -11.34
CA LEU A 31 -3.54 2.27 -10.90
C LEU A 31 -3.46 3.72 -11.43
N LEU A 32 -3.31 4.67 -10.50
CA LEU A 32 -3.15 6.10 -10.78
C LEU A 32 -1.70 6.50 -10.76
N VAL A 33 -0.97 6.09 -9.72
CA VAL A 33 0.43 6.44 -9.51
C VAL A 33 1.14 5.22 -8.97
N ARG A 34 2.28 4.87 -9.57
CA ARG A 34 3.14 3.79 -9.10
C ARG A 34 3.93 4.26 -7.89
N ARG A 35 4.11 3.36 -6.92
CA ARG A 35 5.04 3.60 -5.81
C ARG A 35 6.39 4.06 -6.35
N GLY A 36 6.94 5.13 -5.79
CA GLY A 36 8.26 5.67 -6.11
C GLY A 36 8.18 6.94 -6.92
N ALA A 37 7.03 7.18 -7.55
CA ALA A 37 6.78 8.43 -8.25
C ALA A 37 6.83 9.61 -7.28
N THR A 38 7.42 10.70 -7.75
CA THR A 38 7.50 11.98 -7.05
C THR A 38 6.50 12.95 -7.66
N GLY A 39 5.89 13.76 -6.81
CA GLY A 39 4.99 14.83 -7.21
C GLY A 39 5.13 16.03 -6.28
N TYR A 40 4.45 17.12 -6.59
CA TYR A 40 4.44 18.31 -5.74
C TYR A 40 3.06 18.52 -5.13
N VAL A 41 3.03 18.88 -3.84
CA VAL A 41 1.80 19.21 -3.13
C VAL A 41 1.20 20.49 -3.72
N ARG A 42 -0.04 20.41 -4.21
CA ARG A 42 -0.78 21.53 -4.80
C ARG A 42 -1.84 22.11 -3.86
N ASP A 43 -2.37 21.30 -2.95
CA ASP A 43 -3.36 21.73 -1.98
C ASP A 43 -3.42 20.75 -0.80
N VAL A 44 -3.91 21.21 0.35
CA VAL A 44 -4.15 20.37 1.52
C VAL A 44 -5.57 20.59 2.01
N GLY A 45 -6.41 19.57 1.85
CA GLY A 45 -7.80 19.56 2.26
C GLY A 45 -8.05 18.61 3.42
N THR A 46 -9.30 18.56 3.85
CA THR A 46 -9.78 17.58 4.82
C THR A 46 -10.89 16.72 4.22
N PHE A 47 -10.89 15.43 4.56
CA PHE A 47 -11.96 14.48 4.29
C PHE A 47 -12.59 14.06 5.63
N LEU A 48 -13.92 13.97 5.70
CA LEU A 48 -14.66 13.62 6.91
C LEU A 48 -14.19 14.41 8.16
N GLN A 49 -13.97 15.73 7.99
CA GLN A 49 -13.58 16.72 9.00
C GLN A 49 -12.18 16.54 9.66
N ASP A 50 -11.68 15.32 9.81
CA ASP A 50 -10.46 15.03 10.59
C ASP A 50 -9.31 14.39 9.80
N GLN A 51 -9.54 13.90 8.57
CA GLN A 51 -8.50 13.25 7.77
C GLN A 51 -7.88 14.23 6.78
N LEU A 52 -6.58 14.52 6.93
CA LEU A 52 -5.86 15.35 5.95
C LEU A 52 -5.69 14.60 4.62
N ILE A 53 -6.01 15.28 3.52
CA ILE A 53 -5.77 14.80 2.15
C ILE A 53 -4.91 15.82 1.42
N TYR A 54 -3.74 15.38 0.98
CA TYR A 54 -2.81 16.14 0.15
C TYR A 54 -3.18 15.95 -1.31
N THR A 55 -3.53 17.03 -2.00
CA THR A 55 -3.68 17.01 -3.45
C THR A 55 -2.30 17.13 -4.07
N VAL A 56 -1.78 16.05 -4.65
CA VAL A 56 -0.44 15.99 -5.22
C VAL A 56 -0.52 15.90 -6.74
N ALA A 57 0.26 16.75 -7.42
CA ALA A 57 0.41 16.73 -8.86
C ALA A 57 1.66 15.93 -9.25
N PHE A 58 1.44 14.83 -9.97
CA PHE A 58 2.48 13.96 -10.52
C PHE A 58 2.65 14.26 -12.00
N LEU A 59 3.85 14.67 -12.41
CA LEU A 59 4.17 14.87 -13.83
C LEU A 59 4.56 13.55 -14.51
N ASP A 60 5.17 12.65 -13.74
CA ASP A 60 5.44 11.27 -14.12
C ASP A 60 4.79 10.36 -13.07
N THR A 61 3.82 9.56 -13.51
CA THR A 61 3.09 8.64 -12.64
C THR A 61 3.87 7.37 -12.35
N GLY A 62 5.01 7.15 -13.00
CA GLY A 62 5.80 5.93 -12.96
C GLY A 62 5.12 4.75 -13.67
N ILE A 63 4.04 5.00 -14.42
CA ILE A 63 3.33 3.99 -15.22
C ILE A 63 3.95 3.98 -16.63
N PRO A 64 4.49 2.84 -17.12
CA PRO A 64 5.09 2.77 -18.45
C PRO A 64 4.09 3.14 -19.55
N GLY A 65 4.46 4.08 -20.41
CA GLY A 65 3.63 4.56 -21.51
C GLY A 65 2.58 5.60 -21.10
N ASP A 66 2.50 5.96 -19.83
CA ASP A 66 1.71 7.10 -19.37
C ASP A 66 2.55 8.38 -19.43
N THR A 67 2.24 9.25 -20.38
CA THR A 67 2.89 10.56 -20.52
C THR A 67 2.05 11.70 -19.96
N GLU A 68 0.85 11.40 -19.47
CA GLU A 68 -0.05 12.39 -18.89
C GLU A 68 0.19 12.50 -17.38
N GLY A 69 0.36 13.73 -16.90
CA GLY A 69 0.40 14.01 -15.48
C GLY A 69 -0.97 13.81 -14.82
N ARG A 70 -0.98 13.50 -13.52
CA ARG A 70 -2.22 13.29 -12.74
C ARG A 70 -2.20 14.10 -11.47
N VAL A 71 -3.38 14.56 -11.05
CA VAL A 71 -3.58 15.23 -9.77
C VAL A 71 -4.39 14.31 -8.87
N VAL A 72 -3.77 13.78 -7.83
CA VAL A 72 -4.34 12.71 -7.01
C VAL A 72 -4.37 13.12 -5.55
N GLY A 73 -5.46 12.80 -4.85
CA GLY A 73 -5.53 12.94 -3.40
C GLY A 73 -4.78 11.82 -2.72
N CYS A 74 -3.84 12.16 -1.85
CA CYS A 74 -3.03 11.23 -1.08
C CYS A 74 -3.20 11.50 0.41
N ARG A 75 -3.27 10.44 1.21
CA ARG A 75 -3.23 10.55 2.68
C ARG A 75 -1.80 10.76 3.15
N GLU A 76 -1.65 11.29 4.37
CA GLU A 76 -0.32 11.51 4.94
C GLU A 76 0.51 10.23 5.00
N GLU A 77 -0.08 9.08 5.35
CA GLU A 77 0.64 7.80 5.42
C GLU A 77 1.14 7.28 4.06
N GLU A 78 0.68 7.88 2.95
CA GLU A 78 1.07 7.53 1.59
C GLU A 78 2.28 8.31 1.11
N LEU A 79 2.68 9.34 1.84
CA LEU A 79 3.68 10.31 1.41
C LEU A 79 4.89 10.34 2.34
N ILE A 80 6.05 10.46 1.73
CA ILE A 80 7.29 10.86 2.40
C ILE A 80 7.89 12.06 1.68
N GLY A 81 8.76 12.82 2.35
CA GLY A 81 9.53 13.86 1.70
C GLY A 81 10.46 13.27 0.63
N GLU A 82 10.88 14.08 -0.33
CA GLU A 82 11.81 13.65 -1.38
C GLU A 82 13.13 13.07 -0.82
N ASP A 83 13.66 13.71 0.21
CA ASP A 83 14.91 13.36 0.88
C ASP A 83 14.75 12.25 1.93
N ASP A 84 13.51 11.90 2.28
CA ASP A 84 13.27 10.80 3.21
C ASP A 84 13.71 9.48 2.57
N PRO A 85 14.36 8.57 3.34
CA PRO A 85 14.88 7.32 2.81
C PRO A 85 13.74 6.50 2.18
N TRP A 86 13.88 6.23 0.88
CA TRP A 86 13.02 5.32 0.18
C TRP A 86 13.57 3.91 0.29
N VAL A 87 12.88 3.06 1.05
CA VAL A 87 13.11 1.62 1.02
C VAL A 87 12.06 0.99 0.12
N PRO A 88 12.42 0.46 -1.07
CA PRO A 88 11.47 -0.24 -1.91
C PRO A 88 11.02 -1.51 -1.20
N THR A 89 9.71 -1.69 -1.12
CA THR A 89 9.05 -2.86 -0.49
C THR A 89 8.41 -3.69 -1.58
N ARG A 90 8.54 -5.02 -1.53
CA ARG A 90 7.95 -5.92 -2.53
C ARG A 90 6.44 -6.01 -2.39
N PHE A 91 5.96 -6.23 -1.16
CA PHE A 91 4.53 -6.41 -0.82
C PHE A 91 3.92 -5.17 -0.16
N GLU A 92 2.60 -5.04 -0.24
CA GLU A 92 1.79 -3.96 0.33
C GLU A 92 0.87 -4.48 1.46
N SER A 93 0.35 -3.57 2.29
CA SER A 93 -0.67 -3.94 3.29
C SER A 93 -1.93 -4.49 2.60
N ARG A 94 -2.52 -5.51 3.22
CA ARG A 94 -3.63 -6.36 2.73
C ARG A 94 -3.28 -7.26 1.55
N GLU A 95 -2.03 -7.26 1.09
CA GLU A 95 -1.60 -8.19 0.05
C GLU A 95 -1.50 -9.61 0.63
N LYS A 96 -1.99 -10.60 -0.12
CA LYS A 96 -1.79 -12.00 0.21
C LYS A 96 -0.38 -12.42 -0.20
N VAL A 97 0.30 -13.08 0.72
CA VAL A 97 1.66 -13.58 0.54
C VAL A 97 1.73 -15.03 0.99
N GLU A 98 2.73 -15.76 0.50
CA GLU A 98 3.06 -17.10 0.98
C GLU A 98 4.33 -17.05 1.81
N ALA A 99 4.41 -17.89 2.84
CA ALA A 99 5.67 -18.20 3.50
C ALA A 99 6.58 -18.91 2.49
N ALA A 100 7.64 -18.24 2.02
CA ALA A 100 8.58 -18.82 1.07
C ALA A 100 9.38 -20.00 1.66
N MET A 101 9.41 -20.13 2.99
CA MET A 101 10.07 -21.18 3.75
C MET A 101 9.33 -21.41 5.07
N THR A 102 9.56 -22.57 5.69
CA THR A 102 9.00 -22.88 7.02
C THR A 102 9.52 -21.89 8.06
N LEU A 103 8.59 -21.22 8.74
CA LEU A 103 8.86 -20.22 9.76
C LEU A 103 8.85 -20.87 11.14
N VAL A 104 10.00 -20.83 11.82
CA VAL A 104 10.18 -21.36 13.18
C VAL A 104 10.55 -20.20 14.10
N VAL A 105 9.80 -20.02 15.20
CA VAL A 105 10.03 -18.95 16.19
C VAL A 105 10.16 -19.57 17.57
N GLY A 106 11.33 -19.41 18.19
CA GLY A 106 11.62 -20.00 19.50
C GLY A 106 11.68 -21.54 19.48
N GLY A 107 12.01 -22.14 18.33
CA GLY A 107 12.04 -23.60 18.16
C GLY A 107 10.69 -24.24 17.82
N GLU A 108 9.60 -23.45 17.79
CA GLU A 108 8.27 -23.92 17.41
C GLU A 108 7.91 -23.52 15.98
N LEU A 109 7.33 -24.45 15.24
CA LEU A 109 6.80 -24.21 13.90
C LEU A 109 5.59 -23.26 13.98
N ARG A 110 5.66 -22.14 13.24
CA ARG A 110 4.58 -21.14 13.16
C ARG A 110 3.85 -21.17 11.82
N ALA A 111 4.56 -21.44 10.73
CA ALA A 111 3.97 -21.58 9.40
C ALA A 111 4.86 -22.51 8.55
N GLU A 112 4.24 -23.40 7.77
CA GLU A 112 4.97 -24.20 6.77
C GLU A 112 5.23 -23.38 5.50
N ALA A 113 6.24 -23.77 4.72
CA ALA A 113 6.43 -23.19 3.38
C ALA A 113 5.16 -23.35 2.54
N GLY A 114 4.77 -22.29 1.82
CA GLY A 114 3.52 -22.21 1.05
C GLY A 114 2.29 -21.80 1.87
N THR A 115 2.41 -21.64 3.20
CA THR A 115 1.28 -21.14 4.01
C THR A 115 0.94 -19.72 3.58
N VAL A 116 -0.32 -19.51 3.18
CA VAL A 116 -0.83 -18.19 2.81
C VAL A 116 -1.07 -17.34 4.06
N GLY A 117 -0.63 -16.10 4.02
CA GLY A 117 -0.91 -15.09 5.02
C GLY A 117 -1.29 -13.76 4.38
N GLU A 118 -1.69 -12.79 5.20
CA GLU A 118 -2.03 -11.43 4.77
C GLU A 118 -1.10 -10.42 5.44
N VAL A 119 -0.53 -9.51 4.65
CA VAL A 119 0.31 -8.43 5.19
C VAL A 119 -0.56 -7.44 5.95
N LEU A 120 -0.40 -7.35 7.27
CA LEU A 120 -1.06 -6.34 8.08
C LEU A 120 -0.36 -4.99 7.96
N LYS A 121 0.97 -4.98 8.11
CA LYS A 121 1.76 -3.76 8.18
C LYS A 121 3.13 -3.93 7.53
N VAL A 122 3.56 -2.89 6.82
CA VAL A 122 4.92 -2.78 6.25
C VAL A 122 5.73 -1.82 7.11
N LEU A 123 6.84 -2.29 7.65
CA LEU A 123 7.78 -1.55 8.51
C LEU A 123 9.04 -1.26 7.68
N ARG A 124 9.13 -0.04 7.15
CA ARG A 124 10.17 0.37 6.19
C ARG A 124 11.49 0.73 6.87
N ASP A 125 11.44 1.25 8.09
CA ASP A 125 12.58 1.82 8.82
C ASP A 125 13.25 0.82 9.79
N ALA A 126 13.17 -0.48 9.51
CA ALA A 126 13.84 -1.47 10.34
C ALA A 126 15.34 -1.57 9.99
N PRO A 127 16.23 -1.83 10.99
CA PRO A 127 17.68 -1.79 10.80
C PRO A 127 18.22 -2.69 9.69
N ASP A 128 17.56 -3.82 9.45
CA ASP A 128 17.98 -4.87 8.50
C ASP A 128 17.19 -4.84 7.18
N GLY A 129 16.58 -3.71 6.84
CA GLY A 129 15.70 -3.56 5.68
C GLY A 129 14.21 -3.78 6.03
N PRO A 130 13.31 -3.79 5.03
CA PRO A 130 11.88 -3.76 5.26
C PRO A 130 11.39 -5.04 5.95
N GLN A 131 10.63 -4.85 7.03
CA GLN A 131 9.99 -5.91 7.80
C GLN A 131 8.48 -5.87 7.58
N TYR A 132 7.83 -7.02 7.70
CA TYR A 132 6.42 -7.20 7.42
C TYR A 132 5.75 -7.84 8.63
N GLN A 133 4.68 -7.24 9.14
CA GLN A 133 3.77 -7.93 10.04
C GLN A 133 2.76 -8.67 9.17
N VAL A 134 2.81 -10.00 9.20
CA VAL A 134 1.95 -10.87 8.41
C VAL A 134 1.11 -11.72 9.34
N HIS A 135 -0.19 -11.76 9.07
CA HIS A 135 -1.12 -12.68 9.72
C HIS A 135 -1.13 -14.00 8.94
N PHE A 136 -0.46 -15.01 9.51
CA PHE A 136 -0.61 -16.41 9.12
C PHE A 136 -1.70 -17.05 10.00
N PRO A 137 -2.25 -18.22 9.60
CA PRO A 137 -3.25 -18.92 10.42
C PRO A 137 -2.77 -19.12 11.86
N GLY A 138 -3.42 -18.42 12.80
CA GLY A 138 -3.12 -18.50 14.24
C GLY A 138 -1.96 -17.64 14.74
N TRP A 139 -1.22 -16.94 13.85
CA TRP A 139 -0.02 -16.20 14.23
C TRP A 139 0.12 -14.88 13.49
N VAL A 140 0.43 -13.81 14.23
CA VAL A 140 0.97 -12.58 13.65
C VAL A 140 2.48 -12.60 13.82
N LEU A 141 3.21 -12.66 12.71
CA LEU A 141 4.66 -12.71 12.71
C LEU A 141 5.24 -11.44 12.10
N GLN A 142 6.29 -10.90 12.70
CA GLN A 142 7.13 -9.89 12.06
C GLN A 142 8.29 -10.58 11.36
N VAL A 143 8.33 -10.49 10.03
CA VAL A 143 9.28 -11.22 9.19
C VAL A 143 9.92 -10.33 8.13
N PRO A 144 11.17 -10.61 7.73
CA PRO A 144 11.83 -9.83 6.67
C PRO A 144 11.29 -10.20 5.29
N GLU A 145 11.42 -9.30 4.32
CA GLU A 145 10.91 -9.51 2.95
C GLU A 145 11.31 -10.86 2.32
N ARG A 146 12.55 -11.31 2.57
CA ARG A 146 13.14 -12.53 1.98
C ARG A 146 12.42 -13.84 2.33
N VAL A 147 11.56 -13.87 3.35
CA VAL A 147 10.82 -15.09 3.72
C VAL A 147 9.40 -15.10 3.17
N LEU A 148 9.03 -14.10 2.36
CA LEU A 148 7.72 -13.97 1.75
C LEU A 148 7.82 -14.14 0.23
N ALA A 149 6.83 -14.80 -0.35
CA ALA A 149 6.61 -14.92 -1.79
C ALA A 149 5.24 -14.31 -2.15
N PRO A 150 5.07 -13.78 -3.38
CA PRO A 150 3.77 -13.32 -3.85
C PRO A 150 2.81 -14.51 -3.90
N HIS A 151 1.58 -14.30 -3.42
CA HIS A 151 0.50 -15.26 -3.62
C HIS A 151 -0.34 -14.79 -4.81
N ASP A 152 -0.06 -15.33 -6.00
CA ASP A 152 -0.87 -15.11 -7.19
C ASP A 152 -2.16 -15.95 -7.10
N ALA A 153 -3.05 -15.59 -6.17
CA ALA A 153 -4.45 -15.98 -6.32
C ALA A 153 -5.05 -15.15 -7.46
N PRO A 154 -5.81 -15.75 -8.40
CA PRO A 154 -6.68 -14.93 -9.25
C PRO A 154 -7.51 -14.04 -8.33
N GLU A 155 -7.48 -12.73 -8.54
CA GLU A 155 -8.32 -11.77 -7.80
C GLU A 155 -9.75 -12.31 -7.80
N THR A 156 -10.18 -12.91 -6.69
CA THR A 156 -11.56 -13.35 -6.54
C THR A 156 -12.39 -12.08 -6.62
N ALA A 157 -13.04 -11.89 -7.77
CA ALA A 157 -14.12 -10.94 -7.96
C ALA A 157 -15.00 -11.00 -6.70
N GLY A 158 -15.21 -9.83 -6.09
CA GLY A 158 -15.84 -9.70 -4.78
C GLY A 158 -16.99 -10.68 -4.59
N GLN A 159 -16.90 -11.45 -3.52
CA GLN A 159 -18.01 -12.21 -2.99
C GLN A 159 -19.09 -11.21 -2.55
N GLU A 160 -20.11 -11.04 -3.37
CA GLU A 160 -21.44 -10.63 -2.93
C GLU A 160 -22.22 -11.93 -2.61
N GLU A 161 -22.09 -12.39 -1.37
CA GLU A 161 -23.09 -13.22 -0.68
C GLU A 161 -23.67 -12.35 0.44
N LEU A 162 -24.95 -12.35 0.82
CA LEU A 162 -26.16 -13.05 0.43
C LEU A 162 -27.32 -12.35 1.18
N ALA A 163 -28.49 -12.34 0.55
CA ALA A 163 -29.84 -12.54 1.13
C ALA A 163 -30.33 -11.72 2.34
N HIS A 164 -31.42 -10.96 2.11
CA HIS A 164 -32.68 -10.94 2.89
C HIS A 164 -33.59 -9.86 2.25
N GLU A 165 -34.90 -9.98 2.04
CA GLU A 165 -35.94 -10.89 2.51
C GLU A 165 -37.21 -10.62 1.66
N SER A 166 -38.00 -11.67 1.46
CA SER A 166 -39.45 -11.74 1.28
C SER A 166 -40.26 -10.44 1.13
N GLU A 167 -41.06 -10.34 0.06
CA GLU A 167 -42.54 -10.31 0.13
C GLU A 167 -43.19 -10.63 -1.22
#